data_AF-A0A523HL11-F1
#
_entry.id   AF-A0A523HL11-F1
#
_cell.length_a   1.000
_cell.length_b   1.000
_cell.length_c   1.000
_cell.angle_alpha   90.00
_cell.angle_beta   90.00
_cell.angle_gamma   90.00
#
_symmetry.space_group_name_H-M   'P 1'
#
loop_
_entity.id
_entity.type
_entity.pdbx_description
1 polymer ?
#
loop_
_entity_poly.entity_id
_entity_poly.type
_entity_poly.pdbx_seq_one_letter_code
_entity_poly.pdbx_strand_id
1 'polypeptide(L)'
;MRNLFSIAAILGLLITGCGFPGVFDGSDDKDILESNSSPSTTLLSVAITGGFAGVQQLLAVDETGRIVFTNDFFPGATWTRQMTEQELDNFDELMRDNNFFSLASEYIDSQVADAFLYAISYSSKTVRTDNFAAPQNLRNIIAGILQLINATHFSGLELTLALSADEIRSGGCVDMTLNVTNAGQDAFTLHFNDGQIFDFLALTVQGEKDPVLVWNWAHDKAFTAALWDLTLQPGDSRSYQVTWDGTNNAGDAMTGEFIMRAELVSTPGGSPKQKTLTIRE
;
A
#
# COMPACT_ATOMS: atom_id res chain seq x y z
N MET A 1 -15.68 0.78 -56.68
CA MET A 1 -15.57 -0.26 -57.72
C MET A 1 -14.11 -0.68 -57.84
N ARG A 2 -13.85 -2.00 -57.94
CA ARG A 2 -12.81 -2.70 -58.75
C ARG A 2 -11.45 -1.98 -59.02
N ASN A 3 -10.29 -2.62 -58.84
CA ASN A 3 -9.94 -3.99 -59.26
C ASN A 3 -8.91 -4.71 -58.34
N LEU A 4 -8.90 -6.06 -58.47
CA LEU A 4 -7.81 -6.96 -58.03
C LEU A 4 -6.72 -7.09 -59.11
N PHE A 5 -5.56 -7.65 -58.74
CA PHE A 5 -4.80 -8.79 -59.37
C PHE A 5 -3.37 -8.74 -58.75
N SER A 6 -2.82 -9.68 -57.97
CA SER A 6 -2.70 -11.16 -57.98
C SER A 6 -1.41 -11.72 -58.62
N ILE A 7 -0.68 -12.51 -57.80
CA ILE A 7 0.13 -13.70 -58.13
C ILE A 7 1.51 -13.49 -58.82
N ALA A 8 2.59 -13.90 -58.13
CA ALA A 8 3.41 -15.07 -58.50
C ALA A 8 4.49 -15.39 -57.43
N ALA A 9 4.80 -16.67 -57.23
CA ALA A 9 5.86 -17.18 -56.35
C ALA A 9 6.92 -17.95 -57.18
N ILE A 10 7.83 -18.68 -56.50
CA ILE A 10 8.87 -19.67 -56.96
C ILE A 10 10.32 -19.14 -56.78
N LEU A 11 11.35 -19.91 -56.40
CA LEU A 11 11.52 -21.14 -55.57
C LEU A 11 13.04 -21.48 -55.50
N GLY A 12 13.57 -21.97 -54.37
CA GLY A 12 14.51 -23.12 -54.38
C GLY A 12 16.00 -22.98 -54.01
N LEU A 13 16.51 -24.08 -53.41
CA LEU A 13 17.89 -24.52 -53.09
C LEU A 13 18.55 -23.96 -51.79
N LEU A 14 18.99 -24.73 -50.76
CA LEU A 14 19.75 -26.01 -50.59
C LEU A 14 21.30 -25.80 -50.70
N ILE A 15 22.21 -26.40 -49.91
CA ILE A 15 22.12 -27.52 -48.92
C ILE A 15 23.32 -27.52 -47.90
N THR A 16 23.17 -28.11 -46.69
CA THR A 16 24.24 -28.46 -45.66
C THR A 16 25.06 -27.32 -45.01
N GLY A 17 25.73 -27.48 -43.84
CA GLY A 17 25.91 -28.63 -42.93
C GLY A 17 26.66 -28.26 -41.62
N CYS A 18 26.86 -29.24 -40.71
CA CYS A 18 27.30 -29.03 -39.31
C CYS A 18 28.78 -28.64 -39.10
N GLY A 19 29.07 -27.89 -38.02
CA GLY A 19 30.42 -27.69 -37.48
C GLY A 19 30.44 -26.93 -36.13
N PHE A 20 31.07 -27.49 -35.10
CA PHE A 20 31.25 -26.92 -33.74
C PHE A 20 32.67 -26.28 -33.61
N PRO A 21 33.11 -25.70 -32.48
CA PRO A 21 33.62 -24.33 -32.43
C PRO A 21 35.16 -24.18 -32.43
N GLY A 22 35.63 -22.95 -32.67
CA GLY A 22 36.86 -22.39 -32.09
C GLY A 22 36.51 -21.04 -31.45
N VAL A 23 36.86 -20.69 -30.21
CA VAL A 23 38.09 -20.93 -29.40
C VAL A 23 39.28 -20.14 -29.96
N PHE A 24 39.34 -18.87 -29.54
CA PHE A 24 40.42 -17.88 -29.65
C PHE A 24 40.86 -17.44 -31.06
N ASP A 25 40.40 -16.25 -31.46
CA ASP A 25 41.29 -15.16 -31.82
C ASP A 25 40.83 -13.89 -31.06
N GLY A 26 41.74 -12.95 -30.79
CA GLY A 26 41.56 -11.93 -29.74
C GLY A 26 41.60 -10.47 -30.19
N SER A 27 41.91 -9.60 -29.21
CA SER A 27 42.07 -8.13 -29.25
C SER A 27 40.81 -7.24 -29.20
N ASP A 28 40.71 -6.58 -28.04
CA ASP A 28 40.43 -5.15 -27.80
C ASP A 28 39.00 -4.59 -27.65
N ASP A 29 38.94 -3.69 -26.66
CA ASP A 29 37.91 -2.67 -26.37
C ASP A 29 36.49 -3.10 -25.98
N LYS A 30 36.26 -3.27 -24.67
CA LYS A 30 35.83 -2.12 -23.81
C LYS A 30 35.61 -2.46 -22.33
N ASP A 31 36.23 -1.66 -21.46
CA ASP A 31 35.66 -1.30 -20.16
C ASP A 31 34.26 -0.67 -20.36
N ILE A 32 33.37 -0.84 -19.37
CA ILE A 32 32.34 0.11 -18.86
C ILE A 32 31.23 -0.72 -18.17
N LEU A 33 31.09 -0.55 -16.84
CA LEU A 33 29.95 -0.90 -15.98
C LEU A 33 29.63 -2.39 -15.70
N GLU A 34 30.46 -3.04 -14.88
CA GLU A 34 29.94 -3.94 -13.83
C GLU A 34 29.92 -3.22 -12.47
N SER A 35 28.83 -2.51 -12.17
CA SER A 35 28.54 -2.11 -10.79
C SER A 35 28.01 -3.31 -10.03
N ASN A 36 28.92 -4.15 -9.53
CA ASN A 36 28.59 -5.25 -8.63
C ASN A 36 28.04 -4.71 -7.30
N SER A 37 26.71 -4.53 -7.22
CA SER A 37 26.02 -4.39 -5.95
C SER A 37 25.97 -5.76 -5.27
N SER A 38 26.81 -5.94 -4.24
CA SER A 38 26.78 -7.12 -3.37
C SER A 38 25.36 -7.42 -2.86
N PRO A 39 25.01 -8.69 -2.58
CA PRO A 39 23.75 -8.99 -1.90
C PRO A 39 23.78 -8.35 -0.52
N SER A 40 22.99 -7.30 -0.31
CA SER A 40 22.85 -6.67 0.99
C SER A 40 22.13 -7.63 1.94
N THR A 41 22.71 -7.85 3.12
CA THR A 41 22.11 -8.74 4.11
C THR A 41 20.78 -8.15 4.56
N THR A 42 19.73 -8.96 4.58
CA THR A 42 18.40 -8.52 5.03
C THR A 42 18.40 -8.37 6.55
N LEU A 43 18.25 -7.12 7.03
CA LEU A 43 18.14 -6.77 8.44
C LEU A 43 16.77 -7.13 9.00
N LEU A 44 15.70 -6.81 8.26
CA LEU A 44 14.31 -7.10 8.57
C LEU A 44 13.63 -7.74 7.37
N SER A 45 12.84 -8.79 7.60
CA SER A 45 11.83 -9.26 6.66
C SER A 45 10.52 -9.51 7.40
N VAL A 46 9.41 -9.03 6.86
CA VAL A 46 8.07 -9.25 7.40
C VAL A 46 7.16 -9.78 6.31
N ALA A 47 6.60 -10.97 6.51
CA ALA A 47 5.46 -11.43 5.74
C ALA A 47 4.18 -11.17 6.52
N ILE A 48 3.18 -10.56 5.87
CA ILE A 48 1.82 -10.39 6.42
C ILE A 48 0.88 -11.15 5.50
N THR A 49 0.20 -12.15 6.03
CA THR A 49 -0.66 -13.04 5.23
C THR A 49 -2.03 -13.24 5.86
N GLY A 50 -3.08 -13.44 5.06
CA GLY A 50 -4.41 -13.82 5.54
C GLY A 50 -5.48 -12.75 5.29
N GLY A 51 -6.47 -12.68 6.17
CA GLY A 51 -7.71 -11.93 5.92
C GLY A 51 -8.60 -12.57 4.84
N PHE A 52 -9.86 -12.15 4.78
CA PHE A 52 -10.88 -12.72 3.88
C PHE A 52 -10.52 -12.73 2.38
N ALA A 53 -9.63 -11.85 1.95
CA ALA A 53 -9.19 -11.75 0.55
C ALA A 53 -7.93 -12.57 0.23
N GLY A 54 -7.29 -13.19 1.24
CA GLY A 54 -6.05 -13.96 1.04
C GLY A 54 -4.84 -13.10 0.71
N VAL A 55 -4.60 -12.03 1.48
CA VAL A 55 -3.46 -11.11 1.32
C VAL A 55 -2.13 -11.85 1.53
N GLN A 56 -1.09 -11.44 0.79
CA GLN A 56 0.33 -11.71 1.00
C GLN A 56 1.16 -10.44 0.73
N GLN A 57 1.53 -9.75 1.80
CA GLN A 57 2.45 -8.62 1.77
C GLN A 57 3.84 -9.03 2.26
N LEU A 58 4.88 -8.46 1.65
CA LEU A 58 6.27 -8.70 1.97
C LEU A 58 7.00 -7.37 2.15
N LEU A 59 7.49 -7.11 3.35
CA LEU A 59 8.46 -6.05 3.64
C LEU A 59 9.85 -6.68 3.75
N ALA A 60 10.85 -6.04 3.16
CA ALA A 60 12.26 -6.31 3.39
C ALA A 60 12.99 -4.98 3.65
N VAL A 61 13.90 -4.96 4.61
CA VAL A 61 14.84 -3.87 4.86
C VAL A 61 16.24 -4.49 4.95
N ASP A 62 17.20 -3.95 4.24
CA ASP A 62 18.60 -4.39 4.32
C ASP A 62 19.44 -3.56 5.31
N GLU A 63 20.67 -4.02 5.59
CA GLU A 63 21.63 -3.32 6.46
C GLU A 63 21.98 -1.89 6.01
N THR A 64 21.64 -1.49 4.77
CA THR A 64 21.82 -0.11 4.27
C THR A 64 20.59 0.77 4.50
N GLY A 65 19.51 0.23 5.08
CA GLY A 65 18.24 0.92 5.27
C GLY A 65 17.38 0.97 4.00
N ARG A 66 17.72 0.22 2.94
CA ARG A 66 16.88 0.13 1.74
C ARG A 66 15.67 -0.74 2.06
N ILE A 67 14.48 -0.16 1.96
CA ILE A 67 13.21 -0.85 2.07
C ILE A 67 12.75 -1.30 0.69
N VAL A 68 12.26 -2.54 0.60
CA VAL A 68 11.41 -3.03 -0.49
C VAL A 68 10.11 -3.53 0.13
N PHE A 69 8.97 -3.03 -0.34
CA PHE A 69 7.64 -3.50 0.06
C PHE A 69 6.89 -4.00 -1.17
N THR A 70 6.32 -5.20 -1.10
CA THR A 70 5.50 -5.81 -2.16
C THR A 70 4.14 -6.20 -1.59
N ASN A 71 3.07 -5.96 -2.34
CA ASN A 71 1.71 -6.35 -2.01
C ASN A 71 1.13 -7.17 -3.18
N ASP A 72 0.56 -8.33 -2.89
CA ASP A 72 0.00 -9.24 -3.91
C ASP A 72 -1.47 -8.96 -4.27
N PHE A 73 -2.18 -8.20 -3.43
CA PHE A 73 -3.59 -7.81 -3.61
C PHE A 73 -3.81 -7.14 -4.98
N PHE A 74 -2.74 -6.55 -5.53
CA PHE A 74 -2.60 -6.23 -6.94
C PHE A 74 -1.30 -6.86 -7.47
N PRO A 75 -1.32 -7.69 -8.53
CA PRO A 75 -0.15 -8.47 -8.94
C PRO A 75 1.02 -7.59 -9.39
N GLY A 76 2.07 -7.55 -8.56
CA GLY A 76 3.36 -6.94 -8.88
C GLY A 76 3.63 -5.56 -8.28
N ALA A 77 2.72 -4.99 -7.49
CA ALA A 77 2.93 -3.70 -6.86
C ALA A 77 4.10 -3.76 -5.86
N THR A 78 5.22 -3.11 -6.21
CA THR A 78 6.46 -3.08 -5.42
C THR A 78 6.96 -1.66 -5.26
N TRP A 79 7.15 -1.23 -4.02
CA TRP A 79 7.67 0.07 -3.63
C TRP A 79 9.09 -0.09 -3.08
N THR A 80 9.95 0.89 -3.34
CA THR A 80 11.30 0.96 -2.78
C THR A 80 11.52 2.33 -2.18
N ARG A 81 12.02 2.39 -0.94
CA ARG A 81 12.34 3.63 -0.23
C ARG A 81 13.67 3.47 0.50
N GLN A 82 14.47 4.53 0.55
CA GLN A 82 15.65 4.58 1.39
C GLN A 82 15.29 5.16 2.76
N MET A 83 15.61 4.46 3.84
CA MET A 83 15.52 5.01 5.20
C MET A 83 16.62 6.04 5.42
N THR A 84 16.30 7.09 6.17
CA THR A 84 17.30 7.95 6.80
C THR A 84 18.03 7.21 7.93
N GLU A 85 19.24 7.63 8.27
CA GLU A 85 20.01 7.07 9.41
C GLU A 85 19.18 7.12 10.70
N GLN A 86 18.49 8.23 10.97
CA GLN A 86 17.61 8.38 12.12
C GLN A 86 16.41 7.42 12.12
N GLU A 87 15.83 7.10 10.96
CA GLU A 87 14.76 6.08 10.88
C GLU A 87 15.29 4.68 11.17
N LEU A 88 16.52 4.38 10.74
CA LEU A 88 17.16 3.09 10.97
C LEU A 88 17.51 2.92 12.45
N ASP A 89 18.16 3.93 13.05
CA ASP A 89 18.43 3.99 14.49
C ASP A 89 17.14 3.80 15.30
N ASN A 90 16.10 4.60 15.02
CA ASN A 90 14.80 4.52 15.71
C ASN A 90 14.16 3.13 15.61
N PHE A 91 14.35 2.42 14.49
CA PHE A 91 13.83 1.07 14.31
C PHE A 91 14.61 0.03 15.13
N ASP A 92 15.94 0.14 15.16
CA ASP A 92 16.79 -0.72 16.00
C ASP A 92 16.51 -0.48 17.49
N GLU A 93 16.26 0.77 17.90
CA GLU A 93 15.80 1.11 19.26
C GLU A 93 14.45 0.47 19.58
N LEU A 94 13.47 0.56 18.66
CA LEU A 94 12.15 -0.07 18.81
C LEU A 94 12.28 -1.59 19.07
N MET A 95 13.12 -2.28 18.31
CA MET A 95 13.33 -3.73 18.44
C MET A 95 14.03 -4.11 19.75
N ARG A 96 15.01 -3.30 20.17
CA ARG A 96 15.78 -3.48 21.41
C ARG A 96 14.94 -3.22 22.65
N ASP A 97 14.27 -2.09 22.72
CA ASP A 97 13.53 -1.63 23.91
C ASP A 97 12.26 -2.50 24.15
N ASN A 98 11.68 -3.03 23.07
CA ASN A 98 10.61 -4.03 23.15
C ASN A 98 11.14 -5.48 23.31
N ASN A 99 12.44 -5.67 23.53
CA ASN A 99 13.08 -6.95 23.84
C ASN A 99 12.78 -8.06 22.81
N PHE A 100 12.82 -7.76 21.51
CA PHE A 100 12.45 -8.70 20.44
C PHE A 100 13.19 -10.04 20.55
N PHE A 101 14.48 -10.02 20.87
CA PHE A 101 15.30 -11.22 21.04
C PHE A 101 14.87 -12.12 22.21
N SER A 102 14.12 -11.60 23.18
CA SER A 102 13.59 -12.35 24.34
C SER A 102 12.16 -12.89 24.17
N LEU A 103 11.43 -12.48 23.12
CA LEU A 103 10.08 -12.99 22.81
C LEU A 103 10.06 -14.51 22.56
N ALA A 104 8.89 -15.16 22.69
CA ALA A 104 8.69 -16.49 22.12
C ALA A 104 8.68 -16.42 20.58
N SER A 105 8.92 -17.56 19.91
CA SER A 105 8.90 -17.63 18.45
C SER A 105 7.49 -17.57 17.85
N GLU A 106 6.44 -17.77 18.66
CA GLU A 106 5.06 -17.81 18.19
C GLU A 106 4.07 -17.30 19.25
N TYR A 107 3.06 -16.53 18.80
CA TYR A 107 1.93 -16.01 19.57
C TYR A 107 0.68 -16.00 18.68
N ILE A 108 -0.02 -17.13 18.57
CA ILE A 108 -1.21 -17.29 17.73
C ILE A 108 -2.37 -17.82 18.59
N ASP A 109 -3.54 -17.18 18.52
CA ASP A 109 -4.80 -17.68 19.05
C ASP A 109 -5.54 -18.46 17.96
N SER A 110 -5.71 -19.77 18.17
CA SER A 110 -6.41 -20.65 17.24
C SER A 110 -7.93 -20.44 17.18
N GLN A 111 -8.49 -19.56 18.01
CA GLN A 111 -9.91 -19.23 18.02
C GLN A 111 -10.27 -18.06 17.08
N VAL A 112 -9.29 -17.28 16.60
CA VAL A 112 -9.55 -16.15 15.70
C VAL A 112 -9.53 -16.62 14.25
N ALA A 113 -10.73 -16.78 13.67
CA ALA A 113 -10.89 -16.99 12.24
C ALA A 113 -10.43 -15.75 11.44
N ASP A 114 -9.85 -16.00 10.27
CA ASP A 114 -9.51 -14.98 9.27
C ASP A 114 -8.54 -13.86 9.73
N ALA A 115 -7.80 -14.10 10.83
CA ALA A 115 -6.75 -13.20 11.31
C ALA A 115 -5.63 -12.97 10.28
N PHE A 116 -5.01 -11.79 10.33
CA PHE A 116 -3.73 -11.56 9.68
C PHE A 116 -2.60 -12.21 10.49
N LEU A 117 -1.80 -13.04 9.83
CA LEU A 117 -0.60 -13.64 10.37
C LEU A 117 0.63 -12.84 9.94
N TYR A 118 1.42 -12.44 10.92
CA TYR A 118 2.68 -11.74 10.79
C TYR A 118 3.83 -12.72 11.04
N ALA A 119 4.79 -12.82 10.13
CA ALA A 119 6.06 -13.49 10.34
C ALA A 119 7.19 -12.46 10.26
N ILE A 120 7.60 -11.96 11.44
CA ILE A 120 8.59 -10.89 11.59
C ILE A 120 9.95 -11.55 11.82
N SER A 121 10.88 -11.39 10.89
CA SER A 121 12.26 -11.85 10.98
C SER A 121 13.18 -10.65 11.08
N TYR A 122 13.97 -10.56 12.15
CA TYR A 122 14.94 -9.50 12.36
C TYR A 122 16.27 -10.08 12.83
N SER A 123 17.34 -9.72 12.13
CA SER A 123 18.62 -10.43 12.17
C SER A 123 18.42 -11.95 12.03
N SER A 124 18.81 -12.76 13.02
CA SER A 124 18.71 -14.22 13.01
C SER A 124 17.43 -14.79 13.63
N LYS A 125 16.48 -13.95 14.09
CA LYS A 125 15.29 -14.40 14.84
C LYS A 125 13.99 -14.10 14.09
N THR A 126 13.13 -15.12 14.01
CA THR A 126 11.74 -14.97 13.55
C THR A 126 10.75 -15.11 14.71
N VAL A 127 9.74 -14.24 14.73
CA VAL A 127 8.57 -14.32 15.60
C VAL A 127 7.31 -14.32 14.74
N ARG A 128 6.42 -15.28 14.99
CA ARG A 128 5.11 -15.40 14.33
C ARG A 128 3.98 -14.96 15.25
N THR A 129 2.99 -14.25 14.73
CA THR A 129 1.82 -13.89 15.53
C THR A 129 0.61 -13.51 14.68
N ASP A 130 -0.57 -13.60 15.27
CA ASP A 130 -1.83 -13.06 14.76
C ASP A 130 -2.16 -11.65 15.28
N ASN A 131 -1.25 -11.04 16.07
CA ASN A 131 -1.44 -9.80 16.85
C ASN A 131 -2.44 -9.88 18.03
N PHE A 132 -3.39 -10.81 18.03
CA PHE A 132 -4.36 -11.01 19.12
C PHE A 132 -3.72 -11.65 20.36
N ALA A 133 -2.94 -12.72 20.18
CA ALA A 133 -2.20 -13.37 21.26
C ALA A 133 -0.85 -12.66 21.59
N ALA A 134 -0.48 -11.63 20.82
CA ALA A 134 0.79 -10.93 20.99
C ALA A 134 0.87 -10.16 22.33
N PRO A 135 1.98 -10.24 23.09
CA PRO A 135 2.21 -9.38 24.25
C PRO A 135 2.43 -7.91 23.81
N GLN A 136 2.23 -6.96 24.71
CA GLN A 136 2.23 -5.52 24.38
C GLN A 136 3.51 -5.05 23.66
N ASN A 137 4.67 -5.57 24.04
CA ASN A 137 5.94 -5.24 23.40
C ASN A 137 6.02 -5.73 21.94
N LEU A 138 5.44 -6.89 21.62
CA LEU A 138 5.31 -7.34 20.22
C LEU A 138 4.28 -6.50 19.44
N ARG A 139 3.18 -6.09 20.07
CA ARG A 139 2.20 -5.18 19.47
C ARG A 139 2.80 -3.81 19.12
N ASN A 140 3.69 -3.28 19.97
CA ASN A 140 4.44 -2.06 19.69
C ASN A 140 5.35 -2.20 18.45
N ILE A 141 6.04 -3.35 18.32
CA ILE A 141 6.87 -3.67 17.15
C ILE A 141 6.02 -3.75 15.87
N ILE A 142 4.87 -4.43 15.92
CA ILE A 142 3.92 -4.50 14.79
C ILE A 142 3.46 -3.10 14.37
N ALA A 143 3.10 -2.24 15.34
CA ALA A 143 2.69 -0.86 15.05
C ALA A 143 3.80 -0.06 14.34
N GLY A 144 5.07 -0.19 14.77
CA GLY A 144 6.19 0.45 14.11
C GLY A 144 6.48 -0.10 12.71
N ILE A 145 6.34 -1.41 12.50
CA ILE A 145 6.45 -2.05 11.17
C ILE A 145 5.34 -1.54 10.23
N LEU A 146 4.10 -1.45 10.71
CA LEU A 146 2.98 -0.90 9.92
C LEU A 146 3.19 0.59 9.60
N GLN A 147 3.76 1.36 10.52
CA GLN A 147 4.18 2.74 10.26
C GLN A 147 5.27 2.83 9.18
N LEU A 148 6.24 1.90 9.19
CA LEU A 148 7.30 1.81 8.18
C LEU A 148 6.77 1.42 6.80
N ILE A 149 5.82 0.47 6.75
CA ILE A 149 5.10 0.09 5.52
C ILE A 149 4.35 1.29 4.96
N ASN A 150 3.57 2.00 5.80
CA ASN A 150 2.85 3.21 5.36
C ASN A 150 3.82 4.27 4.81
N ALA A 151 4.90 4.58 5.52
CA ALA A 151 5.91 5.54 5.06
C ALA A 151 6.60 5.12 3.74
N THR A 152 6.60 3.83 3.42
CA THR A 152 7.14 3.27 2.16
C THR A 152 6.10 3.29 1.03
N HIS A 153 4.85 2.95 1.33
CA HIS A 153 3.73 2.98 0.39
C HIS A 153 3.39 4.41 -0.08
N PHE A 154 3.59 5.39 0.80
CA PHE A 154 3.33 6.82 0.58
C PHE A 154 4.59 7.64 0.28
N SER A 155 5.70 7.04 -0.16
CA SER A 155 6.94 7.80 -0.40
C SER A 155 6.76 8.84 -1.53
N GLY A 156 6.46 10.09 -1.15
CA GLY A 156 6.12 11.17 -2.06
C GLY A 156 4.63 11.45 -2.25
N LEU A 157 3.70 10.64 -1.69
CA LEU A 157 2.26 10.90 -1.79
C LEU A 157 1.68 11.30 -0.42
N GLU A 158 1.40 12.59 -0.24
CA GLU A 158 0.74 13.11 0.96
C GLU A 158 -0.79 13.07 0.80
N LEU A 159 -1.46 12.44 1.76
CA LEU A 159 -2.91 12.42 1.88
C LEU A 159 -3.35 13.23 3.09
N THR A 160 -4.31 14.14 2.92
CA THR A 160 -4.95 14.84 4.06
C THR A 160 -6.47 14.82 3.97
N LEU A 161 -7.11 14.63 5.12
CA LEU A 161 -8.56 14.80 5.30
C LEU A 161 -8.84 16.10 6.06
N ALA A 162 -9.65 16.97 5.46
CA ALA A 162 -10.25 18.13 6.11
C ALA A 162 -11.76 17.95 6.24
N LEU A 163 -12.34 18.52 7.30
CA LEU A 163 -13.77 18.69 7.49
C LEU A 163 -14.06 20.20 7.55
N SER A 164 -15.19 20.67 7.02
CA SER A 164 -15.59 22.09 7.14
C SER A 164 -16.03 22.47 8.56
N ALA A 165 -16.38 21.49 9.40
CA ALA A 165 -16.65 21.62 10.83
C ALA A 165 -16.27 20.34 11.58
N ASP A 166 -15.97 20.46 12.87
CA ASP A 166 -15.80 19.36 13.83
C ASP A 166 -17.07 19.08 14.65
N GLU A 167 -18.03 20.01 14.67
CA GLU A 167 -19.37 19.83 15.22
C GLU A 167 -20.46 20.38 14.27
N ILE A 168 -21.53 19.62 14.09
CA ILE A 168 -22.78 20.04 13.41
C ILE A 168 -24.01 19.70 14.27
N ARG A 169 -25.17 20.26 13.92
CA ARG A 169 -26.48 19.82 14.46
C ARG A 169 -27.12 18.79 13.53
N SER A 170 -28.08 18.03 14.05
CA SER A 170 -28.93 17.12 13.30
C SER A 170 -29.64 17.86 12.15
N GLY A 171 -29.61 17.28 10.95
CA GLY A 171 -30.05 17.92 9.70
C GLY A 171 -29.14 19.04 9.18
N GLY A 172 -27.98 19.26 9.80
CA GLY A 172 -26.87 20.04 9.24
C GLY A 172 -25.96 19.17 8.36
N CYS A 173 -25.09 19.81 7.58
CA CYS A 173 -24.15 19.13 6.70
C CYS A 173 -22.69 19.47 7.05
N VAL A 174 -21.78 18.55 6.74
CA VAL A 174 -20.32 18.77 6.77
C VAL A 174 -19.73 18.45 5.39
N ASP A 175 -18.77 19.27 4.96
CA ASP A 175 -17.98 18.97 3.78
C ASP A 175 -16.72 18.20 4.19
N MET A 176 -16.51 17.05 3.57
CA MET A 176 -15.32 16.22 3.69
C MET A 176 -14.44 16.47 2.48
N THR A 177 -13.15 16.75 2.69
CA THR A 177 -12.19 17.01 1.59
C THR A 177 -10.96 16.13 1.75
N LEU A 178 -10.70 15.30 0.74
CA LEU A 178 -9.48 14.53 0.58
C LEU A 178 -8.55 15.28 -0.39
N ASN A 179 -7.39 15.72 0.08
CA ASN A 179 -6.33 16.20 -0.79
C ASN A 179 -5.27 15.10 -0.97
N VAL A 180 -4.85 14.94 -2.22
CA VAL A 180 -3.85 13.98 -2.69
C VAL A 180 -2.75 14.79 -3.35
N THR A 181 -1.57 14.87 -2.75
CA THR A 181 -0.47 15.71 -3.23
C THR A 181 0.78 14.88 -3.47
N ASN A 182 1.41 15.04 -4.63
CA ASN A 182 2.76 14.52 -4.83
C ASN A 182 3.77 15.48 -4.16
N ALA A 183 4.11 15.19 -2.91
CA ALA A 183 5.17 15.86 -2.15
C ALA A 183 6.59 15.33 -2.49
N GLY A 184 6.68 14.33 -3.39
CA GLY A 184 7.94 13.79 -3.90
C GLY A 184 8.67 14.73 -4.86
N GLN A 185 9.85 14.30 -5.32
CA GLN A 185 10.65 15.00 -6.33
C GLN A 185 10.50 14.41 -7.74
N ASP A 186 9.90 13.23 -7.86
CA ASP A 186 9.65 12.51 -9.11
C ASP A 186 8.15 12.49 -9.45
N ALA A 187 7.81 12.29 -10.71
CA ALA A 187 6.43 12.10 -11.13
C ALA A 187 5.86 10.78 -10.56
N PHE A 188 4.63 10.83 -10.07
CA PHE A 188 4.02 9.75 -9.30
C PHE A 188 2.71 9.32 -9.96
N THR A 189 2.60 8.04 -10.36
CA THR A 189 1.43 7.51 -11.07
C THR A 189 0.55 6.69 -10.13
N LEU A 190 -0.74 7.01 -10.13
CA LEU A 190 -1.81 6.31 -9.43
C LEU A 190 -2.56 5.43 -10.42
N HIS A 191 -2.68 4.14 -10.14
CA HIS A 191 -3.40 3.16 -10.97
C HIS A 191 -4.79 2.89 -10.37
N PHE A 192 -5.86 3.02 -11.15
CA PHE A 192 -7.24 2.76 -10.73
C PHE A 192 -7.81 1.52 -11.42
N ASN A 193 -8.54 0.70 -10.66
CA ASN A 193 -9.11 -0.56 -11.16
C ASN A 193 -10.50 -0.39 -11.80
N ASP A 194 -11.17 0.73 -11.53
CA ASP A 194 -12.45 1.11 -12.12
C ASP A 194 -12.63 2.64 -12.08
N GLY A 195 -13.88 3.11 -12.22
CA GLY A 195 -14.23 4.52 -12.13
C GLY A 195 -14.24 5.11 -10.71
N GLN A 196 -13.99 4.33 -9.66
CA GLN A 196 -13.92 4.82 -8.29
C GLN A 196 -12.54 5.42 -8.00
N ILE A 197 -12.52 6.71 -7.62
CA ILE A 197 -11.30 7.41 -7.25
C ILE A 197 -11.08 7.37 -5.74
N PHE A 198 -12.14 7.60 -4.97
CA PHE A 198 -12.10 7.72 -3.53
C PHE A 198 -13.33 7.08 -2.87
N ASP A 199 -13.29 6.90 -1.57
CA ASP A 199 -14.49 6.82 -0.73
C ASP A 199 -14.34 7.72 0.50
N PHE A 200 -15.47 8.10 1.11
CA PHE A 200 -15.54 8.76 2.40
C PHE A 200 -16.43 7.94 3.31
N LEU A 201 -16.04 7.76 4.57
CA LEU A 201 -16.71 6.85 5.51
C LEU A 201 -16.96 7.54 6.84
N ALA A 202 -18.13 7.26 7.43
CA ALA A 202 -18.47 7.61 8.80
C ALA A 202 -18.63 6.33 9.63
N LEU A 203 -17.87 6.22 10.72
CA LEU A 203 -17.92 5.08 11.64
C LEU A 203 -18.28 5.57 13.06
N THR A 204 -19.07 4.80 13.80
CA THR A 204 -19.44 5.15 15.19
C THR A 204 -18.25 5.04 16.14
N VAL A 205 -18.13 5.95 17.11
CA VAL A 205 -17.29 5.74 18.31
C VAL A 205 -18.05 4.88 19.32
N GLN A 206 -17.53 3.70 19.69
CA GLN A 206 -18.16 2.77 20.64
C GLN A 206 -17.26 2.38 21.83
N GLY A 207 -16.43 3.31 22.31
CA GLY A 207 -15.54 3.08 23.46
C GLY A 207 -14.48 2.02 23.15
N GLU A 208 -14.48 0.92 23.90
CA GLU A 208 -13.56 -0.22 23.70
C GLU A 208 -13.99 -1.17 22.57
N LYS A 209 -15.14 -0.96 21.93
CA LYS A 209 -15.59 -1.78 20.79
C LYS A 209 -15.10 -1.24 19.45
N ASP A 210 -14.95 -2.15 18.49
CA ASP A 210 -14.59 -1.80 17.11
C ASP A 210 -15.58 -0.79 16.49
N PRO A 211 -15.08 0.24 15.76
CA PRO A 211 -15.93 1.20 15.06
C PRO A 211 -16.79 0.52 13.98
N VAL A 212 -18.10 0.76 14.02
CA VAL A 212 -19.06 0.24 13.03
C VAL A 212 -19.29 1.28 11.94
N LEU A 213 -19.15 0.87 10.68
CA LEU A 213 -19.51 1.68 9.51
C LEU A 213 -21.02 1.96 9.48
N VAL A 214 -21.42 3.22 9.40
CA VAL A 214 -22.83 3.63 9.29
C VAL A 214 -23.18 4.34 7.99
N TRP A 215 -22.18 4.96 7.35
CA TRP A 215 -22.33 5.62 6.06
C TRP A 215 -21.03 5.54 5.26
N ASN A 216 -21.14 5.34 3.94
CA ASN A 216 -20.03 5.57 3.01
C ASN A 216 -20.54 6.15 1.68
N TRP A 217 -19.76 7.06 1.09
CA TRP A 217 -20.16 7.79 -0.12
C TRP A 217 -20.42 6.87 -1.32
N ALA A 218 -19.67 5.77 -1.45
CA ALA A 218 -19.83 4.82 -2.56
C ALA A 218 -21.05 3.89 -2.46
N HIS A 219 -21.80 3.89 -1.35
CA HIS A 219 -22.84 2.88 -1.06
C HIS A 219 -23.90 2.70 -2.16
N ASP A 220 -24.35 3.79 -2.76
CA ASP A 220 -25.43 3.85 -3.76
C ASP A 220 -24.89 4.02 -5.21
N LYS A 221 -23.57 3.87 -5.41
CA LYS A 221 -22.91 4.24 -6.67
C LYS A 221 -22.49 3.03 -7.49
N ALA A 222 -22.52 3.20 -8.81
CA ALA A 222 -22.01 2.23 -9.77
C ALA A 222 -20.83 2.85 -10.52
N PHE A 223 -19.71 2.13 -10.56
CA PHE A 223 -18.48 2.57 -11.23
C PHE A 223 -18.26 1.78 -12.51
N THR A 224 -17.62 2.42 -13.51
CA THR A 224 -17.28 1.78 -14.78
C THR A 224 -16.06 0.87 -14.60
N ALA A 225 -16.17 -0.41 -14.94
CA ALA A 225 -15.04 -1.36 -14.93
C ALA A 225 -14.02 -1.05 -16.06
N ALA A 226 -13.24 0.01 -15.88
CA ALA A 226 -12.22 0.48 -16.80
C ALA A 226 -10.96 0.84 -16.01
N LEU A 227 -9.84 0.18 -16.33
CA LEU A 227 -8.52 0.47 -15.78
C LEU A 227 -8.01 1.80 -16.35
N TRP A 228 -7.45 2.68 -15.51
CA TRP A 228 -6.83 3.92 -15.96
C TRP A 228 -5.82 4.49 -14.95
N ASP A 229 -4.96 5.37 -15.45
CA ASP A 229 -3.83 5.94 -14.70
C ASP A 229 -3.96 7.46 -14.52
N LEU A 230 -3.52 7.97 -13.38
CA LEU A 230 -3.35 9.40 -13.11
C LEU A 230 -1.92 9.68 -12.66
N THR A 231 -1.14 10.35 -13.50
CA THR A 231 0.19 10.87 -13.11
C THR A 231 0.06 12.25 -12.48
N LEU A 232 0.67 12.42 -11.31
CA LEU A 232 0.87 13.68 -10.59
C LEU A 232 2.35 14.10 -10.73
N GLN A 233 2.61 15.29 -11.26
CA GLN A 233 3.97 15.86 -11.27
C GLN A 233 4.41 16.26 -9.84
N PRO A 234 5.72 16.47 -9.58
CA PRO A 234 6.18 16.99 -8.30
C PRO A 234 5.45 18.30 -7.92
N GLY A 235 4.83 18.32 -6.74
CA GLY A 235 4.00 19.42 -6.25
C GLY A 235 2.55 19.44 -6.79
N ASP A 236 2.16 18.57 -7.72
CA ASP A 236 0.76 18.47 -8.15
C ASP A 236 -0.14 18.01 -7.00
N SER A 237 -1.32 18.60 -6.91
CA SER A 237 -2.37 18.17 -5.99
C SER A 237 -3.68 17.90 -6.72
N ARG A 238 -4.50 17.02 -6.14
CA ARG A 238 -5.90 16.76 -6.50
C ARG A 238 -6.73 16.82 -5.24
N SER A 239 -7.88 17.48 -5.32
CA SER A 239 -8.81 17.65 -4.20
C SER A 239 -10.14 17.03 -4.58
N TYR A 240 -10.67 16.20 -3.68
CA TYR A 240 -11.96 15.53 -3.82
C TYR A 240 -12.83 15.93 -2.64
N GLN A 241 -14.03 16.46 -2.92
CA GLN A 241 -14.94 16.98 -1.90
C GLN A 241 -16.30 16.30 -1.98
N VAL A 242 -16.85 15.95 -0.83
CA VAL A 242 -18.20 15.40 -0.65
C VAL A 242 -18.86 16.07 0.54
N THR A 243 -20.12 16.48 0.38
CA THR A 243 -20.97 16.93 1.49
C THR A 243 -21.71 15.72 2.06
N TRP A 244 -21.61 15.50 3.37
CA TRP A 244 -22.42 14.53 4.12
C TRP A 244 -23.45 15.29 4.98
N ASP A 245 -24.70 14.78 5.01
CA ASP A 245 -25.86 15.39 5.68
C ASP A 245 -26.17 14.78 7.06
N GLY A 246 -25.25 13.97 7.59
CA GLY A 246 -25.41 13.32 8.89
C GLY A 246 -26.38 12.14 8.87
N THR A 247 -26.71 11.57 7.71
CA THR A 247 -27.56 10.37 7.60
C THR A 247 -26.76 9.07 7.48
N ASN A 248 -27.35 7.94 7.87
CA ASN A 248 -26.79 6.61 7.59
C ASN A 248 -27.07 6.18 6.13
N ASN A 249 -26.52 5.03 5.71
CA ASN A 249 -26.77 4.47 4.37
C ASN A 249 -28.26 4.11 4.08
N ALA A 250 -29.15 4.10 5.07
CA ALA A 250 -30.59 3.93 4.90
C ALA A 250 -31.38 5.27 4.85
N GLY A 251 -30.70 6.40 5.07
CA GLY A 251 -31.29 7.74 5.10
C GLY A 251 -31.82 8.19 6.46
N ASP A 252 -31.59 7.43 7.55
CA ASP A 252 -31.96 7.87 8.90
C ASP A 252 -30.96 8.91 9.42
N ALA A 253 -31.47 9.97 10.06
CA ALA A 253 -30.64 10.99 10.70
C ALA A 253 -29.88 10.42 11.92
N MET A 254 -28.60 10.74 12.02
CA MET A 254 -27.71 10.24 13.07
C MET A 254 -27.35 11.36 14.07
N THR A 255 -27.07 10.98 15.33
CA THR A 255 -26.49 11.85 16.36
C THR A 255 -25.36 11.12 17.10
N GLY A 256 -24.48 11.87 17.76
CA GLY A 256 -23.33 11.32 18.50
C GLY A 256 -21.97 11.66 17.88
N GLU A 257 -20.95 10.87 18.22
CA GLU A 257 -19.56 11.07 17.79
C GLU A 257 -19.17 10.03 16.72
N PHE A 258 -18.56 10.52 15.64
CA PHE A 258 -18.19 9.73 14.47
C PHE A 258 -16.71 9.89 14.12
N ILE A 259 -16.07 8.78 13.78
CA ILE A 259 -14.78 8.72 13.12
C ILE A 259 -15.02 8.92 11.63
N MET A 260 -14.46 10.00 11.09
CA MET A 260 -14.52 10.34 9.69
C MET A 260 -13.25 9.88 9.00
N ARG A 261 -13.39 9.06 7.94
CA ARG A 261 -12.29 8.55 7.11
C ARG A 261 -12.48 8.95 5.65
N ALA A 262 -11.36 8.93 4.94
CA ALA A 262 -11.30 9.01 3.50
C ALA A 262 -10.36 7.91 3.00
N GLU A 263 -10.55 7.48 1.76
CA GLU A 263 -9.71 6.48 1.10
C GLU A 263 -9.49 6.92 -0.35
N LEU A 264 -8.24 6.91 -0.80
CA LEU A 264 -7.86 6.99 -2.21
C LEU A 264 -7.75 5.55 -2.74
N VAL A 265 -8.62 5.14 -3.66
CA VAL A 265 -8.77 3.72 -4.06
C VAL A 265 -7.81 3.31 -5.19
N SER A 266 -6.73 4.05 -5.39
CA SER A 266 -5.68 3.71 -6.36
C SER A 266 -4.60 2.79 -5.77
N THR A 267 -3.72 2.30 -6.64
CA THR A 267 -2.44 1.70 -6.28
C THR A 267 -1.29 2.54 -6.84
N PRO A 268 -0.35 3.01 -6.00
CA PRO A 268 -0.50 3.21 -4.55
C PRO A 268 -1.70 4.13 -4.21
N GLY A 269 -2.16 4.04 -2.96
CA GLY A 269 -3.33 4.74 -2.45
C GLY A 269 -3.51 4.51 -0.94
N GLY A 270 -4.71 4.68 -0.42
CA GLY A 270 -5.03 4.45 1.00
C GLY A 270 -5.57 5.68 1.73
N SER A 271 -5.40 5.73 3.05
CA SER A 271 -6.16 6.63 3.93
C SER A 271 -5.29 7.69 4.62
N PRO A 272 -5.69 8.98 4.64
CA PRO A 272 -5.09 9.98 5.52
C PRO A 272 -5.43 9.73 6.99
N LYS A 273 -4.80 10.50 7.89
CA LYS A 273 -5.19 10.54 9.31
C LYS A 273 -6.68 10.88 9.46
N GLN A 274 -7.42 9.98 10.11
CA GLN A 274 -8.85 10.14 10.40
C GLN A 274 -9.16 11.40 11.23
N LYS A 275 -10.39 11.90 11.10
CA LYS A 275 -10.94 13.03 11.86
C LYS A 275 -12.09 12.57 12.75
N THR A 276 -12.51 13.43 13.68
CA THR A 276 -13.71 13.24 14.49
C THR A 276 -14.74 14.28 14.08
N LEU A 277 -16.02 13.90 14.04
CA LEU A 277 -17.17 14.80 13.91
C LEU A 277 -18.16 14.50 15.05
N THR A 278 -18.71 15.54 15.67
CA THR A 278 -19.86 15.43 16.57
C THR A 278 -21.13 15.93 15.89
N ILE A 279 -22.21 15.14 15.92
CA ILE A 279 -23.55 15.57 15.51
C ILE A 279 -24.42 15.72 16.77
N ARG A 280 -24.79 16.95 17.09
CA ARG A 280 -25.70 17.31 18.19
C ARG A 280 -27.16 17.16 17.78
N GLU A 281 -28.05 17.05 18.77
CA GLU A 281 -29.49 17.28 18.57
C GLU A 281 -29.79 18.74 18.19
#